data_AF-A0A7Y4H5J6-F1
#
_entry.id   AF-A0A7Y4H5J6-F1
#
_cell.length_a   1.000
_cell.length_b   1.000
_cell.length_c   1.000
_cell.angle_alpha   90.00
_cell.angle_beta   90.00
_cell.angle_gamma   90.00
#
_symmetry.space_group_name_H-M   'P 1'
#
loop_
_entity.id
_entity.type
_entity.pdbx_description
1 polymer ?
#
loop_
_entity_poly.entity_id
_entity_poly.type
_entity_poly.pdbx_seq_one_letter_code
_entity_poly.pdbx_strand_id
1 'polypeptide(L)'
;MAVSRIIRLWPIAALCATTIALGGCSTQIADMPAIGLPADAPERPKEAGGYLPVHDLPPDRNEEVMKPAELAKIQAELAAARDRQAAAANSAAPAKPAKK
;
A
#
# COMPACT_ATOMS: atom_id res chain seq x y z
N MET A 1 -38.36 4.67 -18.01
CA MET A 1 -37.41 3.54 -17.94
C MET A 1 -35.93 3.97 -17.90
N ALA A 2 -35.54 5.14 -18.42
CA ALA A 2 -34.14 5.64 -18.35
C ALA A 2 -33.75 6.19 -16.96
N VAL A 3 -34.67 6.89 -16.29
CA VAL A 3 -34.44 7.51 -14.97
C VAL A 3 -34.15 6.47 -13.88
N SER A 4 -34.84 5.31 -13.92
CA SER A 4 -34.59 4.20 -12.98
C SER A 4 -33.24 3.52 -13.19
N ARG A 5 -32.67 3.57 -14.40
CA ARG A 5 -31.32 3.08 -14.69
C ARG A 5 -30.27 4.02 -14.10
N ILE A 6 -30.45 5.33 -14.24
CA ILE A 6 -29.53 6.35 -13.71
C ILE A 6 -29.47 6.30 -12.18
N ILE A 7 -30.61 6.15 -11.50
CA ILE A 7 -30.66 6.04 -10.02
C ILE A 7 -29.94 4.78 -9.51
N ARG A 8 -29.98 3.67 -10.26
CA ARG A 8 -29.29 2.41 -9.91
C ARG A 8 -27.78 2.46 -10.13
N LEU A 9 -27.27 3.40 -10.94
CA LEU A 9 -25.84 3.56 -11.20
C LEU A 9 -25.13 4.42 -10.15
N TRP A 10 -25.89 5.22 -9.39
CA TRP A 10 -25.36 6.08 -8.32
C TRP A 10 -24.57 5.34 -7.22
N PRO A 11 -25.02 4.19 -6.67
CA PRO A 11 -24.22 3.45 -5.69
C PRO A 11 -22.93 2.87 -6.29
N ILE A 12 -22.95 2.47 -7.56
CA ILE A 12 -21.76 1.96 -8.27
C ILE A 12 -20.76 3.10 -8.48
N ALA A 13 -21.22 4.27 -8.89
CA ALA A 13 -20.37 5.45 -9.03
C ALA A 13 -19.75 5.87 -7.68
N ALA A 14 -20.53 5.86 -6.60
CA ALA A 14 -20.04 6.15 -5.25
C ALA A 14 -18.99 5.11 -4.81
N LEU A 15 -19.21 3.83 -5.09
CA LEU A 15 -18.25 2.77 -4.79
C LEU A 15 -16.94 2.95 -5.57
N CYS A 16 -17.01 3.20 -6.87
CA CYS A 16 -15.84 3.44 -7.71
C CYS A 16 -15.05 4.68 -7.28
N ALA A 17 -15.72 5.78 -6.92
CA ALA A 17 -15.05 6.99 -6.43
C ALA A 17 -14.28 6.72 -5.12
N THR A 18 -14.87 5.91 -4.23
CA THR A 18 -14.27 5.55 -2.95
C THR A 18 -13.04 4.64 -3.15
N THR A 19 -13.12 3.65 -4.03
CA THR A 19 -11.98 2.76 -4.32
C THR A 19 -10.82 3.50 -5.00
N ILE A 20 -11.09 4.48 -5.86
CA ILE A 20 -10.05 5.31 -6.49
C ILE A 20 -9.37 6.20 -5.43
N ALA A 21 -10.13 6.81 -4.51
CA ALA A 21 -9.57 7.67 -3.47
C ALA A 21 -8.69 6.89 -2.45
N LEU A 22 -9.06 5.65 -2.12
CA LEU A 22 -8.33 4.82 -1.15
C LEU A 22 -7.29 3.87 -1.78
N GLY A 23 -7.40 3.57 -3.09
CA GLY A 23 -6.57 2.58 -3.78
C GLY A 23 -5.18 3.06 -4.23
N GLY A 24 -4.86 4.34 -4.03
CA GLY A 24 -3.57 4.92 -4.45
C GLY A 24 -2.35 4.31 -3.76
N CYS A 25 -2.51 3.75 -2.55
CA CYS A 25 -1.38 3.27 -1.75
C CYS A 25 -0.76 1.94 -2.23
N SER A 26 -1.36 1.27 -3.21
CA SER A 26 -0.79 0.04 -3.81
C SER A 26 -0.35 0.24 -5.26
N THR A 27 -0.44 1.45 -5.80
CA THR A 27 0.03 1.74 -7.17
C THR A 27 1.56 1.81 -7.17
N GLN A 28 2.19 1.06 -8.07
CA GLN A 28 3.64 1.02 -8.21
C GLN A 28 4.11 2.30 -8.94
N ILE A 29 4.26 3.39 -8.18
CA ILE A 29 4.69 4.71 -8.68
C ILE A 29 6.07 4.65 -9.36
N ALA A 30 6.90 3.65 -9.00
CA ALA A 30 8.26 3.49 -9.50
C ALA A 30 8.38 3.35 -11.03
N ASP A 31 7.31 2.93 -11.73
CA ASP A 31 7.33 2.68 -13.17
C ASP A 31 6.57 3.74 -14.01
N MET A 32 6.04 4.81 -13.39
CA MET A 32 5.38 5.88 -14.16
C MET A 32 6.39 6.95 -14.61
N PRO A 33 6.67 7.11 -15.91
CA PRO A 33 7.71 8.02 -16.43
C PRO A 33 7.39 9.52 -16.26
N ALA A 34 6.30 9.89 -15.59
CA ALA A 34 5.84 11.29 -15.44
C ALA A 34 5.44 11.67 -14.01
N ILE A 35 5.51 10.75 -13.04
CA ILE A 35 5.16 11.02 -11.64
C ILE A 35 6.41 10.81 -10.78
N GLY A 36 6.96 11.90 -10.23
CA GLY A 36 8.05 11.86 -9.27
C GLY A 36 9.47 12.09 -9.80
N LEU A 37 9.65 12.30 -11.11
CA LEU A 37 10.90 12.82 -11.66
C LEU A 37 10.84 14.36 -11.71
N PRO A 38 11.74 15.11 -11.05
CA PRO A 38 11.86 16.55 -11.28
C PRO A 38 12.18 16.80 -12.77
N ALA A 39 11.80 17.96 -13.30
CA ALA A 39 12.01 18.30 -14.71
C ALA A 39 13.49 18.23 -15.16
N ASP A 40 14.42 18.27 -14.19
CA ASP A 40 15.88 18.17 -14.37
C ASP A 40 16.44 16.76 -14.08
N ALA A 41 15.59 15.76 -13.86
CA ALA A 41 16.07 14.39 -13.65
C ALA A 41 16.72 13.87 -14.94
N PRO A 42 17.99 13.42 -14.89
CA PRO A 42 18.62 12.77 -16.03
C PRO A 42 17.78 11.58 -16.50
N GLU A 43 17.69 11.39 -17.82
CA GLU A 43 16.97 10.25 -18.40
C GLU A 43 17.53 8.96 -17.83
N ARG A 44 16.65 8.13 -17.24
CA ARG A 44 17.07 6.85 -16.66
C ARG A 44 17.74 6.04 -17.77
N PRO A 45 18.98 5.55 -17.57
CA PRO A 45 19.67 4.75 -18.58
C PRO A 45 18.77 3.58 -19.02
N LYS A 46 18.61 3.41 -20.33
CA LYS A 46 17.81 2.31 -20.92
C LYS A 46 18.46 0.95 -20.71
N GLU A 47 19.77 0.95 -20.55
CA GLU A 47 20.56 -0.23 -20.25
C GLU A 47 20.68 -0.40 -18.75
N ALA A 48 20.40 -1.61 -18.26
CA ALA A 48 20.74 -1.99 -16.89
C ALA A 48 22.26 -1.79 -16.74
N GLY A 49 22.67 -0.85 -15.88
CA GLY A 49 24.08 -0.64 -15.56
C GLY A 49 24.73 -1.98 -15.24
N GLY A 50 25.96 -2.18 -15.72
CA GLY A 50 26.67 -3.46 -15.61
C GLY A 50 26.50 -4.07 -14.23
N TYR A 51 25.90 -5.26 -14.17
CA TYR A 51 25.67 -5.95 -12.92
C TYR A 51 27.01 -6.15 -12.21
N LEU A 52 27.03 -5.90 -10.90
CA LEU A 52 28.06 -6.48 -10.04
C LEU A 52 28.13 -7.99 -10.36
N PRO A 53 29.33 -8.61 -10.41
CA PRO A 53 29.45 -10.04 -10.72
C PRO A 53 28.39 -10.82 -9.93
N VAL A 54 27.51 -11.51 -10.66
CA VAL A 54 26.17 -11.95 -10.18
C VAL A 54 26.23 -13.01 -9.06
N HIS A 55 27.42 -13.32 -8.57
CA HIS A 55 27.69 -14.32 -7.55
C HIS A 55 28.56 -13.83 -6.39
N ASP A 56 28.98 -12.55 -6.40
CA ASP A 56 29.69 -11.96 -5.27
C ASP A 56 28.65 -11.52 -4.24
N LEU A 57 28.37 -12.40 -3.28
CA LEU A 57 27.60 -12.03 -2.10
C LEU A 57 28.39 -10.95 -1.33
N PRO A 58 27.76 -9.83 -0.93
CA PRO A 58 28.36 -8.92 0.02
C PRO A 58 28.79 -9.71 1.27
N PRO A 59 29.93 -9.36 1.89
CA PRO A 59 30.35 -10.02 3.11
C PRO A 59 29.24 -9.97 4.17
N ASP A 60 29.13 -11.05 4.94
CA ASP A 60 28.11 -11.17 5.97
C ASP A 60 28.18 -9.97 6.92
N ARG A 61 27.00 -9.43 7.24
CA ARG A 61 26.89 -8.35 8.22
C ARG A 61 27.16 -8.95 9.60
N ASN A 62 28.34 -8.69 10.14
CA ASN A 62 28.70 -9.06 11.51
C ASN A 62 28.00 -8.19 12.58
N GLU A 63 27.26 -7.16 12.16
CA GLU A 63 26.52 -6.28 13.05
C GLU A 63 25.18 -6.93 13.45
N GLU A 64 24.95 -7.07 14.76
CA GLU A 64 23.64 -7.47 15.28
C GLU A 64 22.63 -6.36 14.93
N VAL A 65 21.73 -6.63 13.97
CA VAL A 65 20.78 -5.66 13.40
C VAL A 65 19.95 -4.94 14.49
N MET A 66 19.68 -5.63 15.60
CA MET A 66 18.94 -5.10 16.74
C MET A 66 19.12 -6.00 17.96
N LYS A 67 19.17 -5.39 19.16
CA LYS A 67 19.23 -6.14 20.41
C LYS A 67 17.93 -6.94 20.61
N PRO A 68 17.96 -8.15 21.19
CA PRO A 68 16.77 -9.00 21.34
C PRO A 68 15.65 -8.35 22.15
N ALA A 69 16.00 -7.54 23.16
CA ALA A 69 15.03 -6.81 23.97
C ALA A 69 14.29 -5.72 23.17
N GLU A 70 14.99 -5.07 22.23
CA GLU A 70 14.42 -4.03 21.38
C GLU A 70 13.50 -4.66 20.32
N LEU A 71 13.89 -5.80 19.75
CA LEU A 71 13.02 -6.59 18.87
C LEU A 71 11.73 -7.01 19.58
N ALA A 72 11.83 -7.53 20.80
CA ALA A 72 10.66 -7.93 21.58
C ALA A 72 9.70 -6.76 21.84
N LYS A 73 10.25 -5.58 22.12
CA LYS A 73 9.46 -4.36 22.31
C LYS A 73 8.72 -3.97 21.02
N ILE A 74 9.40 -3.93 19.88
CA ILE A 74 8.78 -3.58 18.59
C ILE A 74 7.69 -4.59 18.22
N GLN A 75 7.92 -5.88 18.44
CA GLN A 75 6.93 -6.91 18.19
C GLN A 75 5.66 -6.72 19.03
N ALA A 76 5.82 -6.39 20.32
CA ALA A 76 4.69 -6.11 21.20
C ALA A 76 3.90 -4.88 20.75
N GLU A 77 4.60 -3.80 20.37
CA GLU A 77 3.95 -2.58 19.85
C GLU A 77 3.20 -2.83 18.55
N LEU A 78 3.77 -3.62 17.64
CA LEU A 78 3.14 -4.00 16.38
C LEU A 78 1.92 -4.90 16.59
N ALA A 79 1.96 -5.83 17.56
CA ALA A 79 0.81 -6.65 17.90
C ALA A 79 -0.34 -5.78 18.45
N ALA A 80 -0.05 -4.91 19.43
CA ALA A 80 -1.03 -4.00 20.00
C ALA A 80 -1.64 -3.05 18.94
N ALA A 81 -0.84 -2.59 17.98
CA ALA A 81 -1.33 -1.77 16.88
C ALA A 81 -2.30 -2.54 15.97
N ARG A 82 -2.00 -3.80 15.65
CA ARG A 82 -2.88 -4.66 14.86
C ARG A 82 -4.19 -4.94 15.58
N ASP A 83 -4.16 -5.18 16.89
CA ASP A 83 -5.38 -5.38 17.67
C ASP A 83 -6.29 -4.14 17.65
N ARG A 84 -5.70 -2.94 17.75
CA ARG A 84 -6.44 -1.67 17.60
C ARG A 84 -7.04 -1.53 16.20
N GLN A 85 -6.30 -1.87 15.15
CA GLN A 85 -6.80 -1.85 13.77
C GLN A 85 -7.97 -2.83 13.58
N ALA A 86 -7.86 -4.05 14.13
CA ALA A 86 -8.94 -5.03 14.09
C ALA A 86 -10.19 -4.54 14.83
N ALA A 87 -10.03 -3.96 16.02
CA ALA A 87 -11.13 -3.37 16.77
C ALA A 87 -11.81 -2.22 16.00
N ALA A 88 -11.01 -1.34 15.38
CA ALA A 88 -11.51 -0.24 14.56
C ALA A 88 -12.26 -0.75 13.32
N ALA A 89 -11.71 -1.75 12.61
CA ALA A 89 -12.37 -2.38 11.46
C ALA A 89 -13.71 -3.02 11.83
N ASN A 90 -13.78 -3.70 12.99
CA ASN A 90 -15.01 -4.28 13.50
C ASN A 90 -16.05 -3.22 13.88
N SER A 91 -15.61 -2.06 14.39
CA SER A 91 -16.51 -0.93 14.72
C SER A 91 -16.98 -0.14 13.49
N ALA A 92 -16.23 -0.19 12.38
CA ALA A 92 -16.56 0.48 11.13
C ALA A 92 -17.40 -0.39 10.16
N ALA A 93 -17.72 -1.62 10.54
CA ALA A 93 -18.59 -2.49 9.74
C ALA A 93 -20.02 -1.91 9.70
N PRO A 94 -20.60 -1.65 8.51
CA PRO A 94 -21.95 -1.12 8.41
C PRO A 94 -22.96 -2.13 8.95
N ALA A 95 -23.97 -1.64 9.69
CA ALA A 95 -25.09 -2.45 10.15
C ALA A 95 -25.74 -3.16 8.95
N LYS A 96 -25.86 -4.50 9.03
CA LYS A 96 -26.59 -5.31 8.04
C LYS A 96 -27.98 -4.69 7.80
N PRO A 97 -28.42 -4.48 6.54
CA PRO A 97 -29.73 -3.92 6.29
C PRO A 97 -30.79 -4.88 6.84
N ALA A 98 -31.63 -4.38 7.75
CA ALA A 98 -32.76 -5.12 8.28
C ALA A 98 -33.71 -5.46 7.12
N LYS A 99 -33.93 -6.76 6.91
CA LYS A 99 -34.94 -7.30 5.99
C LYS A 99 -36.31 -6.70 6.34
N LYS A 100 -36.92 -6.02 5.38
CA LYS A 100 -38.38 -5.84 5.27
C LYS A 100 -38.80 -6.28 3.88
#